data_AF-A0A7S2GZC1-F1
#
_entry.id   AF-A0A7S2GZC1-F1
#
_cell.length_a   1.000
_cell.length_b   1.000
_cell.length_c   1.000
_cell.angle_alpha   90.00
_cell.angle_beta   90.00
_cell.angle_gamma   90.00
#
_symmetry.space_group_name_H-M   'P 1'
#
loop_
_entity.id
_entity.type
_entity.pdbx_description
1 polymer ?
#
loop_
_entity_poly.entity_id
_entity_poly.type
_entity_poly.pdbx_seq_one_letter_code
_entity_poly.pdbx_strand_id
1 'polypeptide(L)'
;DEADLLLAAVSRKGSGWERSKAGDGVQEARTSSTSWCRGACTAEDIVVGVSRRIEELTGVPTENCEYMQFLRYDAGQYYRRHHDQNAQRASAWGPRLYTF
;
A
#
# COMPACT_ATOMS: atom_id res chain seq x y z
N ASP A 1 18.77 -2.44 5.72
CA ASP A 1 18.83 -2.67 4.24
C ASP A 1 17.77 -1.79 3.56
N GLU A 2 17.44 -2.00 2.28
CA GLU A 2 16.42 -1.20 1.58
C GLU A 2 15.02 -1.33 2.20
N ALA A 3 14.65 -2.52 2.69
CA ALA A 3 13.38 -2.75 3.38
C ALA A 3 13.32 -1.96 4.69
N ASP A 4 14.40 -1.97 5.48
CA ASP A 4 14.48 -1.17 6.71
C ASP A 4 14.36 0.35 6.43
N LEU A 5 14.96 0.82 5.35
CA LEU A 5 14.88 2.23 4.96
C LEU A 5 13.45 2.63 4.57
N LEU A 6 12.73 1.78 3.85
CA LEU A 6 11.31 1.98 3.56
C LEU A 6 10.47 1.99 4.85
N LEU A 7 10.72 1.05 5.77
CA LEU A 7 10.03 1.01 7.06
C LEU A 7 10.31 2.26 7.90
N ALA A 8 11.54 2.77 7.88
CA ALA A 8 11.91 4.01 8.56
C ALA A 8 11.26 5.24 7.91
N ALA A 9 11.15 5.28 6.58
CA ALA A 9 10.46 6.35 5.85
C ALA A 9 8.97 6.40 6.20
N VAL A 10 8.26 5.28 6.10
CA VAL A 10 6.82 5.22 6.40
C VAL A 10 6.54 5.47 7.88
N SER A 11 7.40 5.00 8.79
CA SER A 11 7.19 5.20 10.23
C SER A 11 7.32 6.67 10.64
N ARG A 12 8.15 7.45 9.93
CA ARG A 12 8.36 8.88 10.22
C ARG A 12 7.39 9.79 9.47
N LYS A 13 7.08 9.47 8.21
CA LYS A 13 6.38 10.38 7.28
C LYS A 13 5.12 9.81 6.65
N GLY A 14 4.81 8.54 6.90
CA GLY A 14 3.58 7.90 6.44
C GLY A 14 2.35 8.35 7.24
N SER A 15 1.20 7.77 6.93
CA SER A 15 -0.07 8.12 7.57
C SER A 15 -0.20 7.69 9.04
N GLY A 16 0.85 7.12 9.65
CA GLY A 16 0.76 6.41 10.93
C GLY A 16 0.18 4.99 10.77
N TRP A 17 0.39 4.16 11.79
CA TRP A 17 -0.10 2.78 11.83
C TRP A 17 -1.50 2.73 12.44
N GLU A 18 -2.47 2.29 11.65
CA GLU A 18 -3.87 2.18 12.08
C GLU A 18 -4.45 0.81 11.77
N ARG A 19 -5.57 0.47 12.39
CA ARG A 19 -6.30 -0.76 12.07
C ARG A 19 -6.64 -0.82 10.59
N SER A 20 -6.18 -1.88 9.91
CA SER A 20 -6.49 -2.11 8.50
C SER A 20 -7.99 -2.14 8.23
N LYS A 21 -8.39 -1.49 7.14
CA LYS A 21 -9.75 -1.52 6.59
C LYS A 21 -9.77 -2.35 5.30
N ALA A 22 -10.92 -2.93 4.99
CA ALA A 22 -11.20 -3.54 3.69
C ALA A 22 -12.50 -2.91 3.14
N GLY A 23 -12.39 -2.24 2.00
CA GLY A 23 -13.41 -1.29 1.56
C GLY A 23 -13.59 -0.16 2.57
N ASP A 24 -14.83 0.12 2.96
CA ASP A 24 -15.20 1.28 3.78
C ASP A 24 -15.09 1.04 5.29
N GLY A 25 -14.69 -0.15 5.74
CA GLY A 25 -14.75 -0.51 7.16
C GLY A 25 -13.70 -1.52 7.63
N VAL A 26 -13.64 -1.68 8.95
CA VAL A 26 -12.89 -2.77 9.59
C VAL A 26 -13.64 -4.07 9.35
N GLN A 27 -12.93 -5.11 8.92
CA GLN A 27 -13.50 -6.42 8.61
C GLN A 27 -12.75 -7.50 9.36
N GLU A 28 -13.46 -8.49 9.92
CA GLU A 28 -12.88 -9.66 10.60
C GLU A 28 -11.95 -10.50 9.70
N ALA A 29 -12.10 -10.36 8.39
CA ALA A 29 -11.27 -11.04 7.41
C ALA A 29 -9.84 -10.46 7.32
N ARG A 30 -9.62 -9.21 7.73
CA ARG A 30 -8.32 -8.51 7.65
C ARG A 30 -7.95 -7.94 9.01
N THR A 31 -6.90 -8.48 9.63
CA THR A 31 -6.56 -8.15 11.01
C THR A 31 -5.20 -7.47 11.22
N SER A 32 -4.57 -6.98 10.17
CA SER A 32 -3.34 -6.18 10.25
C SER A 32 -3.53 -4.75 10.74
N SER A 33 -2.40 -4.08 10.95
CA SER A 33 -2.30 -2.62 10.89
C SER A 33 -1.79 -2.17 9.52
N THR A 34 -2.19 -0.99 9.06
CA THR A 34 -1.79 -0.39 7.80
C THR A 34 -1.18 0.99 8.03
N SER A 35 -0.21 1.35 7.20
CA SER A 35 0.21 2.73 6.99
C SER A 35 0.34 2.99 5.49
N TRP A 36 -0.09 4.15 5.04
CA TRP A 36 0.04 4.56 3.64
C TRP A 36 1.16 5.58 3.51
N CYS A 37 2.01 5.40 2.51
CA CYS A 37 3.02 6.39 2.16
C CYS A 37 2.37 7.49 1.31
N ARG A 38 1.90 8.56 1.97
CA ARG A 38 1.26 9.72 1.35
C ARG A 38 2.01 11.00 1.71
N GLY A 39 1.79 12.06 0.94
CA GLY A 39 2.37 13.38 1.23
C GLY A 39 3.90 13.33 1.31
N ALA A 40 4.48 13.80 2.41
CA ALA A 40 5.94 13.89 2.55
C ALA A 40 6.66 12.53 2.43
N CYS A 41 5.99 11.40 2.66
CA CYS A 41 6.58 10.07 2.49
C CYS A 41 6.90 9.76 1.02
N THR A 42 6.08 10.21 0.07
CA THR A 42 6.28 9.90 -1.36
C THR A 42 7.48 10.62 -1.96
N ALA A 43 8.03 11.61 -1.24
CA ALA A 43 9.21 12.38 -1.63
C ALA A 43 10.51 11.85 -0.99
N GLU A 44 10.47 10.80 -0.17
CA GLU A 44 11.69 10.18 0.35
C GLU A 44 12.44 9.46 -0.78
N ASP A 45 13.74 9.70 -0.91
CA ASP A 45 14.58 9.14 -2.00
C ASP A 45 14.44 7.62 -2.14
N ILE A 46 14.33 6.90 -1.02
CA ILE A 46 14.15 5.45 -1.02
C ILE A 46 12.81 5.02 -1.62
N VAL A 47 11.74 5.76 -1.33
CA VAL A 47 10.40 5.49 -1.87
C VAL A 47 10.37 5.81 -3.36
N VAL A 48 10.95 6.96 -3.76
CA VAL A 48 11.06 7.36 -5.17
C VAL A 48 11.85 6.31 -5.97
N GLY A 49 12.99 5.85 -5.45
CA GLY A 49 13.83 4.86 -6.12
C GLY A 49 13.12 3.52 -6.32
N VAL A 50 12.39 3.05 -5.31
CA VAL A 50 11.61 1.79 -5.40
C VAL A 50 10.44 1.95 -6.37
N SER A 51 9.64 3.02 -6.26
CA SER A 51 8.52 3.27 -7.17
C SER A 51 8.97 3.36 -8.63
N ARG A 52 10.10 4.02 -8.90
CA ARG A 52 10.66 4.09 -10.24
C ARG A 52 11.00 2.71 -10.81
N ARG A 53 11.62 1.82 -10.02
CA ARG A 53 11.93 0.46 -10.48
C ARG A 53 10.66 -0.38 -10.70
N ILE A 54 9.60 -0.15 -9.92
CA ILE A 54 8.29 -0.77 -10.13
C ILE A 54 7.68 -0.29 -11.45
N GLU A 55 7.74 1.02 -11.72
CA GLU A 55 7.28 1.60 -12.98
C GLU A 55 8.07 1.05 -14.18
N GLU A 56 9.40 0.98 -14.09
CA GLU A 56 10.26 0.41 -15.14
C GLU A 56 9.95 -1.07 -15.39
N LEU A 57 9.67 -1.85 -14.34
CA LEU A 57 9.36 -3.27 -14.44
C LEU A 57 7.96 -3.54 -15.01
N THR A 58 6.97 -2.75 -14.59
CA THR A 58 5.56 -2.98 -14.92
C THR A 58 5.09 -2.22 -16.15
N GLY A 59 5.82 -1.17 -16.54
CA GLY A 59 5.45 -0.26 -17.63
C GLY A 59 4.25 0.65 -17.29
N VAL A 60 3.82 0.71 -16.03
CA VAL A 60 2.71 1.56 -15.59
C VAL A 60 3.25 2.79 -14.86
N PRO A 61 2.91 4.00 -15.33
CA PRO A 61 3.31 5.24 -14.68
C PRO A 61 2.87 5.29 -13.22
N THR A 62 3.73 5.78 -12.34
CA THR A 62 3.46 5.88 -10.90
C THR A 62 2.16 6.65 -10.59
N GLU A 63 1.71 7.57 -11.45
CA GLU A 63 0.45 8.31 -11.30
C GLU A 63 -0.80 7.43 -11.41
N ASN A 64 -0.69 6.29 -12.07
CA ASN A 64 -1.77 5.29 -12.18
C ASN A 64 -1.72 4.27 -11.03
N CYS A 65 -0.69 4.34 -10.18
CA CYS A 65 -0.53 3.46 -9.03
C CYS A 65 -1.21 4.06 -7.80
N GLU A 66 -1.76 3.18 -6.96
CA GLU A 66 -2.10 3.59 -5.60
C GLU A 66 -0.82 3.91 -4.81
N TYR A 67 -0.95 4.75 -3.79
CA TYR A 67 0.12 5.00 -2.84
C TYR A 67 0.64 3.69 -2.23
N MET A 68 1.95 3.59 -2.02
CA MET A 68 2.55 2.41 -1.41
C MET A 68 1.93 2.14 -0.02
N GLN A 69 1.37 0.95 0.14
CA GLN A 69 0.75 0.49 1.38
C GLN A 69 1.73 -0.41 2.15
N PHE A 70 1.92 -0.08 3.42
CA PHE A 70 2.68 -0.89 4.36
C PHE A 70 1.72 -1.61 5.30
N LEU A 71 1.93 -2.91 5.49
CA LEU A 71 1.13 -3.73 6.39
C LEU A 71 2.01 -4.31 7.49
N ARG A 72 1.49 -4.31 8.72
CA ARG A 72 2.11 -4.98 9.87
C ARG A 72 1.16 -6.03 10.42
N TYR A 73 1.70 -7.24 10.61
CA TYR A 73 1.01 -8.36 11.23
C TYR A 73 1.75 -8.74 12.51
N ASP A 74 1.06 -8.61 13.64
CA ASP A 74 1.51 -9.17 14.91
C ASP A 74 1.10 -10.64 15.01
N ALA A 75 1.63 -11.35 16.00
CA ALA A 75 1.33 -12.77 16.21
C ALA A 75 -0.20 -13.01 16.29
N GLY A 76 -0.69 -13.94 15.46
CA GLY A 76 -2.12 -14.28 15.36
C GLY A 76 -2.94 -13.39 14.41
N GLN A 77 -2.37 -12.31 13.87
CA GLN A 77 -3.04 -11.51 12.83
C GLN A 77 -2.95 -12.19 11.45
N TYR A 78 -3.92 -11.94 10.60
CA TYR A 78 -4.08 -12.60 9.31
C TYR A 78 -4.85 -11.73 8.31
N TYR A 79 -4.79 -12.15 7.04
CA TYR A 79 -5.75 -11.76 6.03
C TYR A 79 -6.28 -13.03 5.36
N ARG A 80 -7.60 -13.25 5.42
CA ARG A 80 -8.25 -14.36 4.73
C ARG A 80 -8.08 -14.23 3.22
N ARG A 81 -8.26 -15.36 2.52
CA ARG A 81 -8.25 -15.42 1.05
C ARG A 81 -9.25 -14.41 0.48
N HIS A 82 -8.79 -13.61 -0.48
CA HIS A 82 -9.58 -12.56 -1.14
C HIS A 82 -8.99 -12.25 -2.52
N HIS A 83 -9.69 -11.41 -3.29
CA HIS A 83 -9.15 -10.77 -4.48
C HIS A 83 -8.70 -9.35 -4.13
N ASP A 84 -7.58 -8.90 -4.71
CA ASP A 84 -7.09 -7.54 -4.49
C ASP A 84 -7.95 -6.48 -5.15
N GLN A 85 -8.83 -6.87 -6.08
CA GLN A 85 -9.76 -5.95 -6.71
C GLN A 85 -10.76 -5.37 -5.69
N ASN A 86 -10.87 -4.05 -5.67
CA ASN A 86 -11.79 -3.31 -4.80
C ASN A 86 -12.64 -2.27 -5.57
N ALA A 87 -12.48 -2.15 -6.89
CA ALA A 87 -13.22 -1.19 -7.70
C ALA A 87 -14.67 -1.62 -7.95
N GLN A 88 -15.60 -0.66 -7.82
CA GLN A 88 -16.96 -0.85 -8.29
C GLN A 88 -16.98 -0.81 -9.82
N ARG A 89 -17.93 -1.51 -10.44
CA ARG A 89 -18.02 -1.61 -11.92
C ARG A 89 -18.04 -0.25 -12.64
N ALA A 90 -18.61 0.78 -12.00
CA ALA A 90 -18.76 2.12 -12.56
C ALA A 90 -17.79 3.16 -11.98
N SER A 91 -16.74 2.73 -11.26
CA SER A 91 -15.79 3.68 -10.66
C SER A 91 -14.93 4.37 -11.73
N ALA A 92 -14.85 5.69 -11.65
CA ALA A 92 -14.06 6.50 -12.60
C ALA A 92 -12.57 6.16 -12.59
N TRP A 93 -12.03 5.69 -11.47
CA TRP A 93 -10.63 5.29 -11.31
C TRP A 93 -10.32 3.87 -11.83
N GLY A 94 -11.33 3.15 -12.33
CA GLY A 94 -11.16 1.84 -12.95
C GLY A 94 -10.75 0.70 -11.99
N PRO A 95 -10.66 -0.53 -12.49
CA PRO A 95 -10.24 -1.70 -11.72
C PRO A 95 -8.73 -1.73 -11.43
N ARG A 96 -8.33 -2.26 -10.27
CA ARG A 96 -6.95 -2.77 -10.06
C ARG A 96 -6.65 -3.90 -11.06
N LEU A 97 -5.53 -3.80 -11.77
CA LEU A 97 -5.14 -4.79 -12.79
C LEU A 97 -4.19 -5.86 -12.25
N TYR A 98 -3.26 -5.47 -11.37
CA TYR A 98 -2.32 -6.38 -10.70
C TYR A 98 -1.77 -5.74 -9.41
N THR A 99 -1.05 -6.54 -8.64
CA THR A 99 -0.38 -6.16 -7.38
C THR A 99 1.10 -6.49 -7.51
N PHE A 100 1.97 -5.59 -7.05
CA PHE A 100 3.42 -5.77 -6.97
C PHE A 100 3.86 -5.90 -5.51
#